data_AF-A0A7I8DYE4-F1
#
_entry.id   AF-A0A7I8DYE4-F1
#
_cell.length_a   1.000
_cell.length_b   1.000
_cell.length_c   1.000
_cell.angle_alpha   90.00
_cell.angle_beta   90.00
_cell.angle_gamma   90.00
#
_symmetry.space_group_name_H-M   'P 1'
#
loop_
_entity.id
_entity.type
_entity.pdbx_description
1 polymer ?
#
loop_
_entity_poly.entity_id
_entity_poly.type
_entity_poly.pdbx_seq_one_letter_code
_entity_poly.pdbx_strand_id
1 'polypeptide(L)' 'MTNKSRAEYFRKRRENKKTFGALIDKDKVEKLESILQQRNQSKKEWLESKIDEEISK' A
#
# COMPACT_ATOMS: atom_id res chain seq x y z
N MET A 1 -4.25 25.73 20.71
CA MET A 1 -3.46 24.48 20.79
C MET A 1 -3.98 23.48 19.77
N THR A 2 -3.39 23.30 18.58
CA THR A 2 -3.84 22.24 17.62
C THR A 2 -2.86 21.87 16.48
N ASN A 3 -1.75 22.59 16.26
CA ASN A 3 -0.81 22.21 15.19
C ASN A 3 0.16 21.07 15.56
N LYS A 4 0.51 20.92 16.84
CA LYS A 4 1.41 19.86 17.32
C LYS A 4 0.82 18.45 17.12
N SER A 5 -0.48 18.28 17.40
CA SER A 5 -1.17 16.98 17.30
C SER A 5 -1.23 16.45 15.86
N ARG A 6 -1.55 17.30 14.88
CA ARG A 6 -1.60 16.90 13.46
C ARG A 6 -0.22 16.54 12.92
N ALA A 7 0.80 17.35 13.22
CA ALA A 7 2.17 17.10 12.79
C ALA A 7 2.73 15.80 13.40
N GLU A 8 2.43 15.55 14.68
CA GLU A 8 2.83 14.33 15.38
C GLU A 8 2.12 13.08 14.83
N TYR A 9 0.82 13.19 14.51
CA TYR A 9 0.07 12.12 13.84
C TYR A 9 0.71 11.72 12.51
N PHE A 10 1.10 12.69 11.67
CA PHE A 10 1.77 12.40 10.40
C PHE A 10 3.20 11.87 10.59
N ARG A 11 3.91 12.25 11.66
CA ARG A 11 5.22 11.67 11.99
C ARG A 11 5.10 10.19 12.37
N LYS A 12 4.27 9.86 13.36
CA LYS A 12 4.01 8.47 13.79
C LYS A 12 3.53 7.57 12.66
N ARG A 13 2.72 8.11 11.75
CA ARG A 13 2.25 7.38 10.56
C ARG A 13 3.40 7.01 9.59
N ARG A 14 4.44 7.84 9.49
CA ARG A 14 5.62 7.62 8.63
C ARG A 14 6.69 6.76 9.30
N GLU A 15 6.79 6.77 10.62
CA GLU A 15 7.72 5.93 11.37
C GLU A 15 7.48 4.43 11.12
N ASN A 16 6.21 4.03 11.00
CA ASN A 16 5.82 2.62 10.89
C ASN A 16 5.44 2.19 9.46
N LYS A 17 5.52 3.09 8.47
CA LYS A 17 5.06 2.81 7.09
C LYS A 17 6.04 3.40 6.09
N LYS A 18 6.51 2.56 5.16
CA LYS A 18 7.37 2.96 4.05
C LYS A 18 6.61 2.85 2.73
N THR A 19 6.85 3.79 1.82
CA THR A 19 6.36 3.69 0.45
C THR A 19 7.25 2.74 -0.34
N PHE A 20 6.65 1.75 -0.99
CA PHE A 20 7.30 0.86 -1.94
C PHE A 20 6.67 1.09 -3.31
N GLY A 21 7.46 1.58 -4.27
CA GLY A 21 6.99 1.92 -5.61
C GLY A 21 8.04 1.58 -6.65
N ALA A 22 7.59 1.08 -7.79
CA ALA A 22 8.41 0.78 -8.96
C ALA A 22 7.64 1.16 -10.22
N LEU A 23 8.35 1.55 -11.28
CA LEU A 23 7.77 1.69 -12.61
C LEU A 23 7.59 0.31 -13.20
N ILE A 24 6.35 -0.04 -13.54
CA ILE A 24 5.99 -1.33 -14.13
C ILE A 24 5.06 -1.11 -15.32
N ASP A 25 4.90 -2.16 -16.11
CA ASP A 25 4.07 -2.17 -17.31
C ASP A 25 2.63 -1.70 -17.03
N LYS A 26 2.16 -0.75 -17.83
CA LYS A 26 0.85 -0.11 -17.66
C LYS A 26 -0.30 -1.12 -17.78
N ASP A 27 -0.27 -1.97 -18.80
CA ASP A 27 -1.35 -2.93 -19.07
C ASP A 27 -1.45 -3.96 -17.94
N LYS A 28 -0.32 -4.34 -17.34
CA LYS A 28 -0.32 -5.19 -16.14
C LYS A 28 -0.99 -4.53 -14.95
N VAL A 29 -0.74 -3.24 -14.72
CA VAL A 29 -1.36 -2.48 -13.62
C VAL A 29 -2.87 -2.38 -13.83
N GLU A 30 -3.31 -2.02 -15.04
CA GLU A 30 -4.74 -1.88 -15.34
C GLU A 30 -5.49 -3.21 -15.20
N LYS A 31 -4.91 -4.31 -15.67
CA LYS A 31 -5.49 -5.66 -15.49
C LYS A 31 -5.56 -6.04 -14.01
N LEU A 32 -4.50 -5.77 -13.24
CA LEU A 32 -4.50 -6.01 -11.80
C LEU A 32 -5.59 -5.20 -11.11
N GLU A 33 -5.74 -3.92 -11.44
CA GLU A 33 -6.77 -3.05 -10.87
C GLU A 33 -8.18 -3.59 -11.12
N SER A 34 -8.46 -4.06 -12.34
CA SER A 34 -9.75 -4.68 -12.66
C SER A 34 -10.02 -5.94 -11.82
N ILE A 35 -9.01 -6.82 -11.67
CA ILE A 35 -9.12 -8.02 -10.84
C ILE A 35 -9.37 -7.66 -9.37
N LEU A 36 -8.66 -6.66 -8.85
CA LEU A 36 -8.80 -6.19 -7.47
C LEU A 36 -10.17 -5.59 -7.20
N GLN A 37 -10.71 -4.83 -8.16
CA GLN A 37 -12.07 -4.29 -8.10
C GLN A 37 -13.11 -5.41 -8.04
N GLN A 38 -12.99 -6.43 -8.89
CA GLN A 38 -13.88 -7.60 -8.87
C GLN A 38 -13.85 -8.36 -7.55
N ARG A 39 -12.71 -8.35 -6.86
CA ARG A 39 -12.51 -9.00 -5.56
C ARG A 39 -12.83 -8.11 -4.36
N ASN A 40 -13.24 -6.85 -4.59
CA ASN A 40 -13.41 -5.84 -3.56
C ASN A 40 -12.19 -5.71 -2.63
N GLN A 41 -10.99 -5.80 -3.21
CA GLN A 41 -9.71 -5.80 -2.49
C GLN A 41 -8.88 -4.57 -2.86
N SER A 42 -8.24 -3.92 -1.89
CA SER A 42 -7.37 -2.78 -2.18
C SER A 42 -5.97 -3.19 -2.66
N LYS A 43 -5.31 -2.30 -3.41
CA LYS A 43 -3.91 -2.46 -3.84
C LYS A 43 -2.95 -2.69 -2.67
N LYS A 44 -3.22 -2.03 -1.54
CA LYS A 44 -2.44 -2.19 -0.31
C LYS A 44 -2.57 -3.61 0.23
N GLU A 45 -3.80 -4.09 0.41
CA GLU A 45 -4.05 -5.44 0.93
C GLU A 45 -3.46 -6.51 0.02
N TRP A 46 -3.59 -6.33 -1.30
CA TRP A 46 -2.97 -7.23 -2.26
C TRP A 46 -1.45 -7.24 -2.18
N LEU A 47 -0.81 -6.07 -2.08
CA LEU A 47 0.64 -5.98 -2.00
C LEU A 47 1.19 -6.58 -0.69
N GLU A 48 0.54 -6.30 0.44
CA GLU A 48 0.93 -6.85 1.75
C GLU A 48 0.79 -8.38 1.74
N SER A 49 -0.32 -8.92 1.23
CA SER A 49 -0.51 -10.37 1.08
C SER A 49 0.58 -11.02 0.23
N LYS A 50 1.03 -10.36 -0.85
CA LYS A 50 2.12 -10.88 -1.69
C LYS A 50 3.48 -10.81 -1.01
N ILE A 51 3.70 -9.80 -0.17
CA ILE A 51 4.90 -9.69 0.66
C ILE A 51 4.90 -10.78 1.74
N ASP A 52 3.77 -10.99 2.42
CA ASP A 52 3.61 -12.04 3.44
C ASP A 52 3.85 -13.44 2.86
N GLU A 53 3.31 -13.71 1.65
CA GLU A 53 3.57 -14.95 0.91
C GLU A 53 5.06 -15.15 0.60
N GLU A 54 5.81 -14.09 0.32
CA GLU A 54 7.25 -14.18 0.00
C GLU A 54 8.13 -14.29 1.23
N ILE A 55 7.75 -13.64 2.34
CA ILE A 55 8.47 -13.72 3.63
C ILE A 55 8.19 -15.05 4.34
N SER A 56 7.03 -15.66 4.13
CA SER A 56 6.64 -16.93 4.77
C SER A 56 7.16 -18.18 4.05
N LYS A 57 7.95 -18.02 2.98
CA LYS A 57 8.70 -19.10 2.32
C LYS A 57 10.01 -19.36 3.05
#